data_AF-A0A7K4AK68-F1
#
_entry.id   AF-A0A7K4AK68-F1
#
_cell.length_a   1.000
_cell.length_b   1.000
_cell.length_c   1.000
_cell.angle_alpha   90.00
_cell.angle_beta   90.00
_cell.angle_gamma   90.00
#
_symmetry.space_group_name_H-M   'P 1'
#
loop_
_entity.id
_entity.type
_entity.pdbx_description
1 polymer ?
#
loop_
_entity_poly.entity_id
_entity_poly.type
_entity_poly.pdbx_seq_one_letter_code
_entity_poly.pdbx_strand_id
1 'polypeptide(L)' 'MVLAFEGTVCRGRRPEVGETVRFLSEHYMMQKVHSGAVVHSEGMRGRIEGIDLKVH' A
#
# COMPACT_ATOMS: atom_id res chain seq x y z
N MET A 1 -7.93 13.61 -7.13
CA MET A 1 -8.30 12.19 -7.04
C MET A 1 -7.34 11.54 -6.04
N VAL A 2 -7.81 11.13 -4.86
CA VAL A 2 -6.96 10.42 -3.89
C VAL A 2 -6.90 8.97 -4.33
N LEU A 3 -5.73 8.50 -4.72
CA LEU A 3 -5.52 7.09 -5.02
C LEU A 3 -5.41 6.34 -3.71
N ALA A 4 -6.14 5.23 -3.60
CA ALA A 4 -6.12 4.32 -2.48
C ALA A 4 -5.83 2.90 -2.97
N PHE A 5 -5.10 2.14 -2.17
CA PHE A 5 -4.88 0.72 -2.34
C PHE A 5 -5.47 -0.02 -1.15
N GLU A 6 -6.26 -1.05 -1.43
CA GLU A 6 -6.82 -1.95 -0.41
C GLU A 6 -6.43 -3.38 -0.78
N GLY A 7 -5.95 -4.14 0.20
CA GLY A 7 -5.50 -5.51 -0.05
C GLY A 7 -4.99 -6.22 1.19
N THR A 8 -4.34 -7.35 0.95
CA THR A 8 -3.73 -8.18 2.00
C THR A 8 -2.22 -8.18 1.91
N VAL A 9 -1.55 -8.23 3.05
CA VAL A 9 -0.10 -8.40 3.12
C VAL A 9 0.25 -9.83 2.70
N CYS A 10 0.74 -10.01 1.48
CA CYS A 10 1.18 -11.31 0.98
C CYS A 10 2.56 -11.71 1.52
N ARG A 11 3.45 -10.73 1.75
CA ARG A 11 4.82 -10.93 2.23
C ARG A 11 5.27 -9.77 3.12
N GLY A 12 6.12 -10.08 4.10
CA GLY A 12 6.70 -9.10 5.01
C GLY A 12 5.87 -8.85 6.26
N ARG A 13 6.15 -7.73 6.92
CA ARG A 13 5.48 -7.28 8.16
C ARG A 13 4.15 -6.61 7.83
N ARG A 14 3.15 -6.82 8.69
CA ARG A 14 1.94 -5.99 8.72
C ARG A 14 2.29 -4.57 9.19
N PRO A 15 2.02 -3.52 8.40
CA PRO A 15 2.28 -2.16 8.84
C PRO A 15 1.16 -1.66 9.77
N GLU A 16 1.51 -0.73 10.66
CA GLU A 16 0.58 -0.08 11.58
C GLU A 16 -0.04 1.18 10.94
N VAL A 17 -1.18 1.61 11.48
CA VAL A 17 -1.84 2.85 11.05
C VAL A 17 -0.93 4.04 11.34
N GLY A 18 -0.80 4.95 10.38
CA GLY A 18 0.08 6.11 10.43
C GLY A 18 1.47 5.88 9.85
N GLU A 19 1.85 4.64 9.56
CA GLU A 19 3.12 4.36 8.88
C GLU A 19 3.07 4.78 7.40
N THR A 20 4.18 5.35 6.92
CA THR A 20 4.43 5.48 5.48
C THR A 20 5.16 4.24 4.98
N VAL A 21 4.56 3.54 4.03
CA VAL A 21 5.08 2.27 3.52
C VAL A 21 5.49 2.38 2.06
N ARG A 22 6.46 1.55 1.65
CA ARG A 22 6.76 1.24 0.25
C ARG A 22 6.32 -0.19 -0.03
N PHE A 23 5.53 -0.40 -1.07
CA PHE A 23 4.94 -1.71 -1.36
C PHE A 23 4.94 -2.02 -2.87
N LEU A 24 4.96 -3.31 -3.16
CA LEU A 24 4.72 -3.88 -4.48
C LEU A 24 3.37 -4.59 -4.44
N SER A 25 2.51 -4.28 -5.39
CA SER A 25 1.22 -4.94 -5.54
C SER A 25 1.39 -6.14 -6.48
N GLU A 26 0.93 -7.33 -6.05
CA GLU A 26 1.05 -8.56 -6.85
C GLU A 26 0.11 -8.59 -8.06
N HIS A 27 -1.08 -7.98 -7.93
CA HIS A 27 -2.16 -8.13 -8.91
C HIS A 27 -2.53 -6.85 -9.68
N TYR A 28 -2.09 -5.66 -9.24
CA TYR A 28 -2.48 -4.39 -9.86
C TYR A 28 -1.27 -3.44 -10.04
N MET A 29 -1.20 -2.78 -11.19
CA MET A 29 -0.22 -1.74 -11.56
C MET A 29 1.27 -2.20 -11.64
N MET A 30 1.63 -2.72 -12.82
CA MET A 30 2.97 -2.65 -13.45
C MET A 30 4.22 -3.09 -12.66
N GLN A 31 4.13 -3.89 -11.58
CA GLN A 31 5.33 -4.28 -10.80
C GLN A 31 6.16 -3.08 -10.34
N LYS A 32 5.52 -1.90 -10.19
CA LYS A 32 6.18 -0.67 -9.75
C LYS A 32 6.03 -0.55 -8.24
N VAL A 33 7.11 -0.10 -7.58
CA VAL A 33 7.06 0.21 -6.15
C VAL A 33 6.24 1.48 -5.97
N HIS A 34 5.24 1.41 -5.10
CA HIS A 34 4.42 2.54 -4.70
C HIS A 34 4.73 2.94 -3.26
N SER A 35 4.48 4.19 -2.90
CA SER A 35 4.51 4.65 -1.51
C SER A 35 3.22 5.33 -1.12
N GLY A 36 2.82 5.17 0.14
CA GLY A 36 1.65 5.84 0.70
C GLY A 36 1.55 5.64 2.20
N ALA A 37 0.52 6.23 2.80
CA ALA A 37 0.26 6.17 4.24
C ALA A 37 -0.80 5.11 4.56
N VAL A 38 -0.56 4.31 5.60
CA VAL A 38 -1.51 3.31 6.08
C VAL A 38 -2.60 4.00 6.90
N VAL A 39 -3.85 3.89 6.43
CA VAL A 39 -5.02 4.48 7.11
C VAL A 39 -5.88 3.43 7.81
N HIS A 40 -5.70 2.15 7.48
CA HIS A 40 -6.37 1.03 8.13
C HIS A 40 -5.48 -0.23 8.12
N SER A 41 -5.47 -0.99 9.21
CA SER A 41 -4.71 -2.25 9.33
C SER A 41 -5.36 -3.18 10.35
N GLU A 42 -5.94 -4.29 9.88
CA GLU A 42 -6.61 -5.30 10.70
C GLU A 42 -6.31 -6.70 10.19
N GLY A 43 -5.83 -7.60 11.07
CA GLY A 43 -5.39 -8.92 10.65
C GLY A 43 -4.32 -8.82 9.57
N MET A 44 -4.52 -9.42 8.40
CA MET A 44 -3.61 -9.26 7.25
C MET A 44 -4.12 -8.26 6.21
N ARG A 45 -5.26 -7.61 6.46
CA ARG A 45 -5.88 -6.63 5.55
C ARG A 45 -5.40 -5.22 5.89
N GLY A 46 -5.14 -4.42 4.87
CA GLY A 46 -4.71 -3.04 5.03
C GLY A 46 -5.25 -2.14 3.93
N ARG A 47 -5.29 -0.84 4.25
CA ARG A 47 -5.64 0.23 3.31
C ARG A 47 -4.56 1.30 3.36
N ILE A 48 -4.08 1.67 2.18
CA ILE A 48 -3.04 2.67 1.98
C ILE A 48 -3.63 3.79 1.13
N GLU A 49 -3.48 5.04 1.55
CA GLU A 49 -3.96 6.21 0.83
C GLU A 49 -2.81 7.19 0.56
N GLY A 50 -3.08 8.21 -0.26
CA GLY A 50 -2.08 9.19 -0.66
C GLY A 50 -0.96 8.55 -1.48
N ILE A 51 -1.33 7.63 -2.38
CA ILE A 51 -0.35 6.87 -3.18
C ILE A 51 0.42 7.79 -4.12
N ASP A 52 1.73 7.84 -3.95
CA ASP A 52 2.66 8.41 -4.92
C ASP A 52 2.96 7.36 -6.01
N LEU A 53 2.44 7.63 -7.21
CA LEU A 53 2.76 6.85 -8.39
C LEU A 53 4.00 7.47 -9.05
N LYS A 54 5.19 6.92 -8.76
CA LYS A 54 6.37 7.26 -9.56
C LYS A 54 6.21 6.72 -10.98
N VAL A 55 5.72 7.57 -11.87
CA VAL A 55 5.81 7.41 -13.33
C VAL A 55 7.22 7.80 -13.75
N HIS A 56 8.07 6.80 -13.95
CA HIS A 56 9.16 6.86 -14.95
C HIS A 56 8.71 6.08 -16.17
#